data_AF-A0A8S2V2W6-F1
#
_entry.id   AF-A0A8S2V2W6-F1
#
_cell.length_a   1.000
_cell.length_b   1.000
_cell.length_c   1.000
_cell.angle_alpha   90.00
_cell.angle_beta   90.00
_cell.angle_gamma   90.00
#
_symmetry.space_group_name_H-M   'P 1'
#
loop_
_entity.id
_entity.type
_entity.pdbx_description
1 polymer ?
#
loop_
_entity_poly.entity_id
_entity_poly.type
_entity_poly.pdbx_seq_one_letter_code
_entity_poly.pdbx_strand_id
1 'polypeptide(L)' 'MNDKRTGFGVPEVKLGLLPGAGGTQRLLENLSLSDALDLILTGREIKAKKAKAMGLVDFLVEPLRSDV' A
#
# COMPACT_ATOMS: atom_id res chain seq x y z
N MET A 1 0.67 9.73 -5.64
CA MET A 1 1.54 10.43 -6.61
C MET A 1 2.41 9.41 -7.31
N ASN A 2 2.70 9.63 -8.59
CA ASN A 2 3.60 8.81 -9.40
C ASN A 2 5.06 9.23 -9.17
N ASP A 3 5.56 9.05 -7.94
CA ASP A 3 6.93 9.36 -7.52
C ASP A 3 7.60 8.08 -6.99
N LYS A 4 8.91 7.93 -7.18
CA LYS A 4 9.69 6.77 -6.72
C LYS A 4 9.69 6.61 -5.19
N ARG A 5 9.52 7.71 -4.46
CA ARG A 5 9.49 7.76 -2.99
C ARG A 5 8.14 7.36 -2.42
N THR A 6 7.06 7.44 -3.19
CA THR A 6 5.73 7.06 -2.71
C THR A 6 5.64 5.55 -2.52
N GLY A 7 5.32 5.14 -1.29
CA GLY A 7 5.14 3.76 -0.87
C GLY A 7 3.83 3.56 -0.12
N PHE A 8 3.25 2.37 -0.26
CA PHE A 8 2.03 1.95 0.43
C PHE A 8 2.28 0.62 1.14
N GLY A 9 1.75 0.47 2.35
CA GLY A 9 1.88 -0.76 3.14
C GLY A 9 1.48 -0.53 4.60
N VAL A 10 1.50 -1.60 5.39
CA VAL A 10 1.19 -1.61 6.83
C VAL A 10 2.40 -2.14 7.62
N PRO A 11 3.34 -1.27 8.04
CA PRO A 11 4.61 -1.70 8.63
C PRO A 11 4.48 -2.22 10.07
N GLU A 12 3.30 -2.16 10.69
CA GLU A 12 3.03 -2.57 12.07
C GLU A 12 3.52 -3.99 12.38
N VAL A 13 3.34 -4.92 11.43
CA VAL A 13 3.72 -6.34 11.60
C VAL A 13 5.23 -6.52 11.72
N LYS A 14 6.03 -5.60 11.18
CA LYS A 14 7.50 -5.61 11.36
C LYS A 14 7.91 -5.32 12.80
N LEU A 15 7.03 -4.72 13.59
CA LEU A 15 7.20 -4.49 15.02
C LEU A 15 6.47 -5.55 15.88
N GLY A 16 5.95 -6.61 15.25
CA GLY A 16 5.16 -7.65 15.93
C GLY A 16 3.73 -7.25 16.25
N LEU A 17 3.22 -6.16 15.65
CA LEU A 17 1.87 -5.65 15.90
C LEU A 17 0.98 -5.91 14.69
N LEU A 18 -0.29 -6.25 14.92
CA LEU A 18 -1.27 -6.28 13.82
C LEU A 18 -1.70 -4.85 13.44
N PRO A 19 -1.96 -4.56 12.16
CA PRO A 19 -2.41 -3.23 11.71
C PRO A 19 -3.76 -2.85 12.35
N GLY A 20 -3.74 -1.87 13.25
CA GLY A 20 -4.88 -1.51 14.09
C GLY A 20 -5.76 -0.38 13.56
N ALA A 21 -5.23 0.49 12.68
CA ALA A 21 -5.93 1.66 12.16
C ALA A 21 -6.87 1.33 10.97
N GLY A 22 -7.47 0.14 10.97
CA GLY A 22 -8.33 -0.34 9.88
C GLY A 22 -7.57 -0.96 8.70
N GLY A 23 -6.25 -1.15 8.79
CA GLY A 23 -5.43 -1.70 7.70
C GLY A 23 -5.88 -3.11 7.29
N THR A 24 -6.19 -3.95 8.26
CA THR A 24 -6.68 -5.32 8.02
C THR A 24 -8.02 -5.31 7.28
N GLN A 25 -8.94 -4.45 7.69
CA GLN A 25 -10.30 -4.36 7.17
C GLN A 25 -10.30 -3.78 5.75
N ARG A 26 -9.67 -2.62 5.56
CA ARG A 26 -9.70 -1.88 4.29
C ARG A 26 -8.95 -2.63 3.18
N LEU A 27 -7.87 -3.35 3.51
CA LEU A 27 -7.14 -4.13 2.52
C LEU A 27 -7.95 -5.34 2.06
N LEU A 28 -8.65 -6.02 2.97
CA LEU A 28 -9.53 -7.15 2.60
C LEU A 28 -10.76 -6.73 1.80
N GLU A 29 -11.28 -5.52 2.01
CA GLU A 29 -12.42 -4.99 1.25
C GLU A 29 -12.06 -4.54 -0.16
N ASN A 30 -10.86 -3.99 -0.36
CA ASN A 30 -10.49 -3.32 -1.62
C ASN A 30 -9.53 -4.12 -2.51
N LEU A 31 -8.89 -5.18 -2.00
CA LEU A 31 -7.93 -5.99 -2.75
C LEU A 31 -8.37 -7.44 -2.89
N SER A 32 -7.69 -8.18 -3.76
CA SER A 32 -7.78 -9.63 -3.75
C SER A 32 -7.33 -10.17 -2.39
N LEU A 33 -7.92 -11.30 -1.94
CA LEU A 33 -7.58 -11.91 -0.66
C LEU A 33 -6.06 -12.19 -0.55
N SER A 34 -5.44 -12.68 -1.62
CA SER A 34 -4.01 -12.97 -1.64
C SER A 34 -3.16 -11.71 -1.48
N ASP A 35 -3.52 -10.63 -2.17
CA ASP A 35 -2.78 -9.37 -2.12
C ASP A 35 -2.95 -8.68 -0.77
N ALA A 36 -4.16 -8.72 -0.21
CA ALA A 36 -4.45 -8.20 1.12
C ALA A 36 -3.62 -8.94 2.18
N LEU A 37 -3.64 -10.27 2.16
CA LEU A 37 -2.88 -11.09 3.12
C LEU A 37 -1.36 -10.91 2.95
N ASP A 38 -0.86 -10.80 1.72
CA ASP A 38 0.56 -10.48 1.47
C ASP A 38 0.95 -9.17 2.16
N LEU A 39 0.17 -8.11 2.00
CA LEU A 39 0.45 -6.81 2.63
C LEU A 39 0.29 -6.84 4.16
N ILE A 40 -0.78 -7.46 4.69
CA ILE A 40 -1.07 -7.52 6.12
C ILE A 40 -0.02 -8.35 6.88
N LEU A 41 0.40 -9.49 6.31
CA LEU A 41 1.27 -10.45 7.01
C LEU A 41 2.75 -10.15 6.82
N THR A 42 3.15 -9.52 5.71
CA THR A 42 4.57 -9.19 5.46
C THR A 42 4.93 -7.75 5.84
N GLY A 43 3.95 -6.84 5.84
CA GLY A 43 4.17 -5.40 6.02
C GLY A 43 5.09 -4.80 4.97
N ARG A 44 5.24 -5.45 3.81
CA ARG A 44 6.10 -4.98 2.74
C ARG A 44 5.49 -3.75 2.08
N GLU A 45 6.36 -2.87 1.60
CA GLU A 45 5.95 -1.68 0.88
C GLU A 45 5.79 -1.98 -0.62
N ILE A 46 4.74 -1.45 -1.23
CA ILE A 46 4.53 -1.45 -2.67
C ILE A 46 4.57 -0.02 -3.22
N LYS A 47 5.12 0.15 -4.43
CA LYS A 47 5.20 1.45 -5.09
C LYS A 47 3.90 1.81 -5.80
N ALA A 48 3.74 3.09 -6.12
CA ALA A 48 2.53 3.67 -6.70
C ALA A 48 1.97 2.90 -7.91
N LYS A 49 2.82 2.50 -8.86
CA LYS A 49 2.38 1.72 -10.04
C LYS A 49 1.78 0.36 -9.67
N LYS A 50 2.40 -0.35 -8.73
CA LYS A 50 1.92 -1.65 -8.26
C LYS A 50 0.64 -1.49 -7.44
N ALA A 51 0.56 -0.48 -6.58
CA ALA A 51 -0.65 -0.17 -5.82
C ALA A 51 -1.84 0.12 -6.75
N LYS A 52 -1.62 0.84 -7.86
CA LYS A 52 -2.64 1.06 -8.89
C LYS A 52 -3.05 -0.24 -9.59
N ALA A 53 -2.09 -1.08 -9.97
CA ALA A 53 -2.37 -2.36 -10.62
C ALA A 53 -3.16 -3.34 -9.73
N MET A 54 -2.93 -3.30 -8.42
CA MET A 54 -3.64 -4.13 -7.43
C MET A 54 -5.04 -3.60 -7.08
N GLY A 55 -5.42 -2.40 -7.55
CA GLY A 55 -6.68 -1.76 -7.16
C GLY A 55 -6.65 -1.01 -5.82
N LEU A 56 -5.48 -0.90 -5.17
CA LEU A 56 -5.34 -0.15 -3.91
C LEU A 56 -5.46 1.37 -4.12
N VAL A 57 -5.16 1.84 -5.33
CA VAL A 57 -5.16 3.27 -5.69
C VAL A 57 -6.02 3.47 -6.92
N ASP A 58 -6.96 4.41 -6.87
CA ASP A 58 -7.83 4.73 -8.00
C ASP A 58 -7.16 5.62 -9.05
N PHE A 59 -6.32 6.57 -8.63
CA PHE A 59 -5.70 7.50 -9.56
C PHE A 59 -4.23 7.72 -9.23
N LEU A 60 -3.42 7.75 -10.28
CA LEU A 60 -2.04 8.21 -10.22
C LEU A 60 -1.97 9.58 -10.86
N VAL A 61 -1.29 10.50 -10.16
CA VAL A 61 -1.05 11.87 -10.63
C VAL A 61 0.44 12.14 -10.58
N GLU A 62 0.92 12.86 -11.59
CA GLU A 62 2.30 13.30 -11.69
C GLU A 62 2.62 14.34 -10.61
N PRO A 63 3.82 14.29 -10.02
CA PRO A 63 4.26 15.29 -9.07
C PRO A 63 4.42 16.65 -9.74
N LEU A 64 4.02 17.72 -9.03
CA LEU A 64 4.21 19.11 -9.47
C LEU A 64 5.69 19.52 -9.56
N ARG A 65 6.58 18.81 -8.86
CA ARG A 65 8.03 18.97 -8.92
C ARG A 65 8.67 17.58 -8.84
N SER A 66 9.37 17.17 -9.89
CA SER A 66 10.00 15.83 -10.01
C SER A 66 11.42 15.76 -9.44
N ASP A 67 11.89 16.85 -8.84
CA ASP A 67 13.30 17.11 -8.58
C ASP A 67 13.46 17.87 -7.25
N VAL A 68 13.35 17.10 -6.17
CA VAL A 68 14.04 17.23 -4.88
C VAL A 68 13.99 15.87 -4.20
#